data_AF-A0A3S3UBT2-F1
#
_entry.id   AF-A0A3S3UBT2-F1
#
_cell.length_a   1.000
_cell.length_b   1.000
_cell.length_c   1.000
_cell.angle_alpha   90.00
_cell.angle_beta   90.00
_cell.angle_gamma   90.00
#
_symmetry.space_group_name_H-M   'P 1'
#
loop_
_entity.id
_entity.type
_entity.pdbx_description
1 polymer ?
#
loop_
_entity_poly.entity_id
_entity_poly.type
_entity_poly.pdbx_seq_one_letter_code
_entity_poly.pdbx_strand_id
1 'polypeptide(L)' 'MDKITAYRSYVQDVIRRLGQRMPASDSVETQYIFDKDNDHYQLFQVGWDRSEWVHGCILHLDIKQGKIWVQHNGTELGIA' A
#
# COMPACT_ATOMS: atom_id res chain seq x y z
N MET A 1 -10.94 -3.25 20.54
CA MET A 1 -9.94 -2.17 20.38
C MET A 1 -8.59 -2.73 19.97
N ASP A 2 -8.00 -3.61 20.77
CA ASP A 2 -6.59 -4.05 20.63
C ASP A 2 -6.27 -4.71 19.28
N LYS A 3 -7.16 -5.57 18.79
CA LYS A 3 -7.02 -6.26 17.50
C LYS A 3 -6.97 -5.31 16.30
N ILE A 4 -7.82 -4.28 16.28
CA ILE A 4 -7.85 -3.31 15.16
C ILE A 4 -6.59 -2.47 15.19
N THR A 5 -6.16 -2.02 16.37
CA THR A 5 -4.89 -1.29 16.52
C THR A 5 -3.70 -2.11 16.03
N ALA A 6 -3.64 -3.40 16.38
CA ALA A 6 -2.61 -4.31 15.89
C ALA A 6 -2.66 -4.44 14.35
N TYR A 7 -3.85 -4.63 13.77
CA TYR A 7 -4.01 -4.72 12.32
C TYR A 7 -3.57 -3.45 11.59
N ARG A 8 -3.91 -2.26 12.12
CA ARG A 8 -3.44 -0.98 11.57
C ARG A 8 -1.93 -0.89 11.55
N SER A 9 -1.26 -1.40 12.59
CA SER A 9 0.21 -1.46 12.62
C SER A 9 0.74 -2.42 11.55
N TYR A 10 0.24 -3.66 11.52
CA TYR A 10 0.68 -4.68 10.58
C TYR A 10 0.49 -4.26 9.12
N VAL A 11 -0.68 -3.69 8.78
CA VAL A 11 -0.98 -3.23 7.42
C VAL A 11 -0.02 -2.11 6.99
N GLN A 12 0.19 -1.10 7.86
CA GLN A 12 1.13 -0.02 7.56
C GLN A 12 2.56 -0.54 7.44
N ASP A 13 2.98 -1.50 8.27
CA ASP A 13 4.32 -2.07 8.24
C ASP A 13 4.56 -2.88 6.97
N VAL A 14 3.59 -3.69 6.55
CA VAL A 14 3.64 -4.44 5.28
C VAL A 14 3.80 -3.46 4.11
N ILE A 15 2.97 -2.42 4.06
CA ILE A 15 3.02 -1.43 2.98
C ILE A 15 4.36 -0.67 2.97
N ARG A 16 4.86 -0.23 4.14
CA ARG A 16 6.16 0.44 4.25
C ARG A 16 7.30 -0.45 3.80
N ARG A 17 7.35 -1.70 4.26
CA ARG A 17 8.39 -2.66 3.85
C ARG A 17 8.37 -2.93 2.36
N LEU A 18 7.18 -3.02 1.77
CA LEU A 18 7.04 -3.20 0.33
C LEU A 18 7.53 -1.97 -0.43
N GLY A 19 7.10 -0.77 -0.03
CA GLY A 19 7.53 0.47 -0.67
C GLY A 19 9.04 0.72 -0.54
N GLN A 20 9.66 0.35 0.58
CA GLN A 20 11.12 0.44 0.77
C GLN A 20 11.92 -0.51 -0.13
N ARG A 21 11.29 -1.58 -0.64
CA ARG A 21 11.90 -2.51 -1.59
C ARG A 21 11.72 -2.07 -3.05
N MET A 22 10.87 -1.09 -3.31
CA MET A 22 10.70 -0.54 -4.66
C MET A 22 11.98 0.19 -5.09
N PRO A 23 12.36 0.11 -6.37
CA PRO A 23 13.47 0.88 -6.88
C PRO A 23 13.24 2.38 -6.64
N ALA A 24 14.26 3.06 -6.12
CA ALA A 24 14.24 4.51 -6.08
C ALA A 24 14.30 5.05 -7.52
N SER A 25 13.41 5.97 -7.85
CA SER A 25 13.38 6.67 -9.13
C SER A 25 13.16 8.16 -8.86
N ASP A 26 13.94 9.02 -9.51
CA ASP A 26 13.77 10.47 -9.40
C ASP A 26 12.51 10.95 -10.15
N SER A 27 11.99 10.14 -11.08
CA SER A 27 10.87 10.49 -11.94
C SER A 27 9.59 9.72 -11.64
N VAL A 28 9.65 8.66 -10.83
CA VAL A 28 8.49 7.90 -10.34
C VAL A 28 8.48 7.91 -8.82
N GLU A 29 7.51 8.59 -8.24
CA GLU A 29 7.32 8.69 -6.81
C GLU A 29 6.58 7.46 -6.28
N THR A 30 7.05 6.91 -5.16
CA THR A 30 6.31 5.92 -4.37
C THR A 30 5.59 6.63 -3.23
N GLN A 31 4.26 6.61 -3.24
CA GLN A 31 3.40 7.28 -2.28
C GLN A 31 2.77 6.29 -1.30
N TYR A 32 2.75 6.68 -0.02
CA TYR A 32 2.12 5.93 1.06
C TYR A 32 0.82 6.64 1.47
N ILE A 33 -0.32 6.10 1.07
CA ILE A 33 -1.62 6.75 1.29
C ILE A 33 -2.33 6.01 2.42
N PHE A 34 -2.34 6.61 3.61
CA PHE A 34 -2.92 6.02 4.82
C PHE A 34 -4.05 6.88 5.36
N ASP A 35 -5.28 6.45 5.10
CA ASP A 35 -6.48 6.97 5.75
C ASP A 35 -6.76 6.12 6.99
N LYS A 36 -6.31 6.60 8.16
CA LYS A 36 -6.47 5.89 9.43
C LYS A 36 -7.87 6.02 10.02
N ASP A 37 -8.63 7.03 9.60
CA ASP A 37 -9.96 7.29 10.11
C ASP A 37 -10.98 6.37 9.45
N ASN A 38 -10.79 6.09 8.15
CA ASN A 38 -11.64 5.18 7.37
C ASN A 38 -11.03 3.79 7.14
N ASP A 39 -9.83 3.53 7.69
CA ASP A 39 -9.14 2.25 7.59
C ASP A 39 -8.81 1.81 6.14
N HIS A 40 -8.34 2.75 5.32
CA HIS A 40 -7.89 2.52 3.94
C HIS A 40 -6.38 2.77 3.81
N TYR A 41 -5.66 1.81 3.23
CA TYR A 41 -4.20 1.85 3.16
C TYR A 41 -3.71 1.44 1.77
N GLN A 42 -2.92 2.30 1.12
CA GLN A 42 -2.42 2.05 -0.21
C GLN A 42 -0.93 2.34 -0.33
N LEU A 43 -0.27 1.53 -1.16
CA LEU A 43 1.00 1.84 -1.80
C LEU A 43 0.71 2.22 -3.25
N PHE A 44 1.14 3.40 -3.67
CA PHE A 44 0.84 3.94 -4.98
C PHE A 44 2.13 4.40 -5.67
N GLN A 45 2.17 4.32 -7.00
CA GLN A 45 3.24 4.93 -7.79
C GLN A 45 2.68 5.92 -8.78
N VAL A 46 3.31 7.09 -8.85
CA VAL A 46 2.94 8.17 -9.76
C VAL A 46 4.18 8.86 -10.32
N GLY A 47 4.19 9.10 -11.63
CA GLY A 47 5.27 9.80 -12.29
C GLY A 47 5.52 9.30 -13.70
N TRP A 48 6.68 9.66 -14.26
CA TRP A 48 7.08 9.26 -15.60
C TRP A 48 8.22 8.26 -15.52
N ASP A 49 8.04 7.07 -16.06
CA ASP A 49 9.14 6.17 -16.37
C ASP A 49 9.51 6.34 -17.84
N ARG A 50 10.56 7.12 -18.11
CA ARG A 50 10.95 7.55 -19.46
C ARG A 50 9.80 8.27 -20.16
N SER A 51 9.13 7.60 -21.10
CA SER A 51 7.99 8.11 -21.88
C SER A 51 6.64 7.51 -21.46
N GLU A 52 6.63 6.65 -20.44
CA GLU A 52 5.42 6.00 -19.95
C GLU A 52 4.93 6.68 -18.68
N TRP A 53 3.64 7.00 -18.65
CA TRP A 53 2.98 7.55 -17.48
C TRP A 53 2.64 6.44 -16.50
N VAL A 54 3.29 6.44 -15.34
CA VAL A 54 3.01 5.55 -14.23
C VAL A 54 1.99 6.23 -13.33
N HIS A 55 0.84 5.60 -13.13
CA HIS A 55 -0.19 6.05 -12.20
C HIS A 55 -1.03 4.85 -11.77
N GLY A 56 -0.57 4.15 -10.73
CA GLY A 56 -1.15 2.87 -10.35
C GLY A 56 -1.01 2.54 -8.88
N CYS A 57 -2.03 1.88 -8.34
CA CYS A 57 -1.99 1.29 -7.02
C CYS A 57 -1.24 -0.04 -7.08
N ILE A 58 -0.22 -0.20 -6.23
CA ILE A 58 0.57 -1.43 -6.13
C ILE A 58 -0.07 -2.39 -5.14
N LEU A 59 -0.53 -1.88 -4.00
CA LEU A 59 -1.16 -2.66 -2.93
C LEU A 59 -2.22 -1.81 -2.26
N HIS A 60 -3.43 -2.35 -2.10
CA HIS A 60 -4.54 -1.71 -1.42
C HIS A 60 -5.13 -2.67 -0.39
N LEU A 61 -5.05 -2.28 0.87
CA LEU A 61 -5.57 -3.02 2.02
C LEU A 61 -6.58 -2.16 2.76
N ASP A 62 -7.71 -2.77 3.14
CA ASP A 62 -8.68 -2.16 4.06
C ASP A 62 -8.79 -2.95 5.36
N ILE A 63 -9.21 -2.29 6.44
CA ILE A 63 -9.71 -2.98 7.63
C ILE A 63 -11.23 -2.78 7.72
N LYS A 64 -12.01 -3.82 7.43
CA LYS A 64 -13.48 -3.78 7.47
C LYS A 64 -14.00 -4.88 8.38
N GLN A 65 -14.90 -4.50 9.30
CA GLN A 65 -15.51 -5.42 10.27
C GLN A 65 -14.48 -6.25 11.05
N GLY A 66 -13.34 -5.64 11.40
CA GLY A 66 -12.26 -6.30 12.15
C GLY A 66 -11.51 -7.38 11.36
N LYS A 67 -11.53 -7.33 10.03
CA LYS A 67 -10.76 -8.18 9.11
C LYS A 67 -9.96 -7.31 8.15
N ILE A 68 -8.82 -7.83 7.69
CA ILE A 68 -8.03 -7.20 6.62
C ILE A 68 -8.58 -7.68 5.28
N TRP A 69 -8.86 -6.75 4.38
CA TRP A 69 -9.33 -7.01 3.02
C TRP A 69 -8.24 -6.61 2.03
N VAL A 70 -7.90 -7.51 1.12
CA VAL A 70 -7.01 -7.21 -0.01
C VAL A 70 -7.88 -6.73 -1.16
N GLN A 71 -7.89 -5.42 -1.42
CA GLN A 71 -8.66 -4.84 -2.53
C GLN A 71 -7.89 -4.94 -3.84
N HIS A 72 -6.57 -4.77 -3.78
CA HIS A 72 -5.67 -4.90 -4.92
C HIS A 72 -4.31 -5.39 -4.44
N ASN A 73 -3.71 -6.31 -5.18
CA ASN A 73 -2.34 -6.75 -4.99
C ASN A 73 -1.68 -6.93 -6.35
N GLY A 74 -0.92 -5.93 -6.79
CA GLY A 74 -0.13 -5.95 -8.01
C GLY A 74 1.26 -6.56 -7.81
N THR A 75 1.49 -7.29 -6.72
CA THR A 75 2.77 -7.93 -6.42
C THR A 75 2.68 -9.44 -6.49
N GLU A 76 3.82 -10.10 -6.64
CA GLU A 76 3.93 -11.57 -6.51
C GLU A 76 3.85 -12.05 -5.05
N LEU A 77 3.80 -11.14 -4.06
CA LEU A 77 3.64 -11.54 -2.67
C LEU A 77 2.25 -12.13 -2.48
N GLY A 78 2.19 -13.39 -2.06
CA GLY A 78 0.97 -13.98 -1.54
C GLY A 78 0.56 -13.25 -0.26
N ILE A 79 -0.45 -12.39 -0.35
CA ILE A 79 -1.10 -11.76 0.80
C ILE A 79 -2.45 -12.48 0.96
N ALA A 80 -2.46 -13.55 1.76
CA ALA A 80 -3.64 -14.34 2.10
C ALA A 80 -3.48 -15.01 3.47
#